data_AF-I3ZJ68-F1
#
_entry.id   AF-I3ZJ68-F1
#
_cell.length_a   1.000
_cell.length_b   1.000
_cell.length_c   1.000
_cell.angle_alpha   90.00
_cell.angle_beta   90.00
_cell.angle_gamma   90.00
#
_symmetry.space_group_name_H-M   'P 1'
#
loop_
_entity.id
_entity.type
_entity.pdbx_description
1 polymer ?
#
loop_
_entity_poly.entity_id
_entity_poly.type
_entity_poly.pdbx_seq_one_letter_code
_entity_poly.pdbx_strand_id
1 'polypeptide(L)'
;MQGLLHCRCGRNEILALGMCATCYTLRRQDDEYFAGLREAVLERDQYRCRVCDAPGRSKRSIIVHHRVPGSSVLSLMISLCPGWHAKVHRTRVVLSAMPPLLLKLWREQHPAGHEQRTLDFRREDTRTQTMPMF
;
A
#
# COMPACT_ATOMS: atom_id res chain seq x y z
N MET A 1 -24.05 35.49 -5.96
CA MET A 1 -23.01 34.44 -5.78
C MET A 1 -22.45 34.11 -7.16
N GLN A 2 -21.19 34.44 -7.44
CA GLN A 2 -20.54 34.01 -8.69
C GLN A 2 -20.13 32.54 -8.52
N GLY A 3 -20.74 31.65 -9.29
CA GLY A 3 -20.33 30.24 -9.34
C GLY A 3 -18.95 30.11 -9.99
N LEU A 4 -18.15 29.14 -9.54
CA LEU A 4 -16.90 28.82 -10.24
C LEU A 4 -17.23 28.42 -11.69
N LEU A 5 -16.78 29.22 -12.66
CA LEU A 5 -16.90 28.92 -14.09
C LEU A 5 -16.03 27.74 -14.53
N HIS A 6 -15.07 27.34 -13.69
CA HIS A 6 -14.07 26.33 -14.00
C HIS A 6 -13.79 25.45 -12.78
N CYS A 7 -13.64 24.15 -13.01
CA CYS A 7 -13.21 23.19 -12.03
C CYS A 7 -11.75 23.47 -11.67
N ARG A 8 -11.33 23.18 -10.43
CA ARG A 8 -9.91 23.32 -10.00
C ARG A 8 -8.90 22.57 -10.87
N CYS A 9 -9.34 21.56 -11.62
CA CYS A 9 -8.49 20.84 -12.58
C CYS A 9 -8.38 21.53 -13.95
N GLY A 10 -8.96 22.72 -14.13
CA GLY A 10 -8.94 23.51 -15.36
C GLY A 10 -10.04 23.18 -16.38
N ARG A 11 -11.01 22.33 -16.04
CA ARG A 11 -12.13 21.99 -16.94
C ARG A 11 -13.31 22.95 -16.76
N ASN A 12 -13.94 23.31 -17.87
CA ASN A 12 -15.01 24.33 -17.89
C ASN A 12 -16.40 23.69 -17.70
N GLU A 13 -16.53 22.40 -18.00
CA GLU A 13 -17.77 21.64 -17.82
C GLU A 13 -17.94 21.28 -16.34
N ILE A 14 -18.71 22.10 -15.63
CA ILE A 14 -19.08 21.85 -14.23
C ILE A 14 -20.29 20.93 -14.17
N LEU A 15 -20.17 19.84 -13.39
CA LEU A 15 -21.28 18.95 -13.08
C LEU A 15 -22.01 19.41 -11.82
N ALA A 16 -21.29 19.49 -10.68
CA ALA A 16 -21.85 19.84 -9.38
C ALA A 16 -20.75 20.36 -8.44
N LEU A 17 -21.12 21.17 -7.44
CA LEU A 17 -20.21 21.70 -6.40
C LEU A 17 -18.96 22.42 -6.96
N GLY A 18 -19.06 23.04 -8.13
CA GLY A 18 -17.91 23.66 -8.80
C GLY A 18 -16.86 22.66 -9.31
N MET A 19 -17.23 21.39 -9.50
CA MET A 19 -16.36 20.33 -10.00
C MET A 19 -16.85 19.77 -11.34
N CYS A 20 -15.91 19.42 -12.22
CA CYS A 20 -16.22 18.63 -13.40
C CYS A 20 -16.60 17.19 -13.00
N ALA A 21 -17.26 16.46 -13.90
CA ALA A 21 -17.73 15.09 -13.64
C ALA A 21 -16.63 14.18 -13.08
N THR A 22 -15.40 14.24 -13.64
CA THR A 22 -14.28 13.43 -13.13
C THR A 22 -13.87 13.80 -11.72
N CYS A 23 -13.72 15.10 -11.41
CA CYS A 23 -13.32 15.54 -10.08
C CYS A 23 -14.41 15.27 -9.04
N TYR A 24 -15.67 15.43 -9.43
CA TYR A 24 -16.81 15.08 -8.59
C TYR A 24 -16.80 13.59 -8.22
N THR A 25 -16.67 12.70 -9.20
CA THR A 25 -16.58 11.25 -8.96
C THR A 25 -15.39 10.88 -8.09
N LEU A 26 -14.22 11.48 -8.33
CA LEU A 26 -13.02 11.22 -7.53
C LEU A 26 -13.19 11.70 -6.08
N ARG A 27 -13.79 12.87 -5.85
CA ARG A 27 -14.10 13.35 -4.51
C ARG A 27 -15.08 12.41 -3.82
N ARG A 28 -16.15 12.00 -4.49
CA ARG A 28 -17.12 11.06 -3.92
C ARG A 28 -16.46 9.73 -3.53
N GLN A 29 -15.58 9.20 -4.38
CA GLN A 29 -14.82 7.97 -4.09
C GLN A 29 -13.84 8.16 -2.92
N ASP A 30 -13.20 9.33 -2.82
CA ASP A 30 -12.35 9.66 -1.68
C ASP A 30 -13.16 9.68 -0.37
N ASP A 31 -14.32 10.34 -0.37
CA ASP A 31 -15.21 10.39 0.78
C ASP A 31 -15.75 8.99 1.15
N GLU A 32 -16.18 8.21 0.15
CA GLU A 32 -16.78 6.88 0.33
C GLU A 32 -15.75 5.83 0.82
N TYR A 33 -14.56 5.79 0.23
CA TYR A 33 -13.58 4.72 0.51
C TYR A 33 -12.47 5.13 1.48
N PHE A 34 -12.18 6.42 1.61
CA PHE A 34 -11.04 6.92 2.38
C PHE A 34 -11.44 8.02 3.38
N ALA A 35 -12.74 8.31 3.55
CA ALA A 35 -13.23 9.39 4.40
C ALA A 35 -12.61 10.77 4.08
N GLY A 36 -12.30 11.01 2.80
CA GLY A 36 -11.66 12.26 2.34
C GLY A 36 -10.17 12.38 2.68
N LEU A 37 -9.55 11.31 3.19
CA LEU A 37 -8.17 11.32 3.66
C LEU A 37 -7.17 10.85 2.61
N ARG A 38 -7.60 10.44 1.40
CA ARG A 38 -6.69 9.85 0.40
C ARG A 38 -5.54 10.80 0.06
N GLU A 39 -5.83 12.07 -0.19
CA GLU A 39 -4.80 13.05 -0.54
C GLU A 39 -3.86 13.34 0.63
N ALA A 40 -4.38 13.45 1.86
CA ALA A 40 -3.56 13.66 3.05
C ALA A 40 -2.59 12.48 3.30
N VAL A 41 -3.01 11.23 3.02
CA VAL A 41 -2.12 10.06 3.08
C VAL A 41 -1.02 10.16 2.01
N LEU A 42 -1.38 10.53 0.78
CA LEU A 42 -0.42 10.66 -0.31
C LEU A 42 0.59 11.78 -0.07
N GLU A 43 0.14 12.94 0.40
CA GLU A 43 1.02 14.07 0.74
C GLU A 43 1.99 13.70 1.86
N ARG A 44 1.49 13.09 2.94
CA ARG A 44 2.32 12.57 4.04
C ARG A 44 3.41 11.62 3.54
N ASP A 45 3.04 10.75 2.60
CA ASP A 45 3.92 9.75 2.02
C ASP A 45 4.67 10.27 0.78
N GLN A 46 4.59 11.59 0.50
CA GLN A 46 5.27 12.28 -0.60
C GLN A 46 4.98 11.69 -1.99
N TYR A 47 3.78 11.13 -2.19
CA TYR A 47 3.38 10.45 -3.42
C TYR A 47 4.36 9.34 -3.83
N ARG A 48 4.96 8.68 -2.83
CA ARG A 48 5.93 7.60 -3.00
C ARG A 48 5.46 6.33 -2.31
N CYS A 49 5.89 5.20 -2.87
CA CYS A 49 5.66 3.90 -2.26
C CYS A 49 6.44 3.79 -0.95
N ARG A 50 5.78 3.52 0.17
CA ARG A 50 6.47 3.40 1.47
C ARG A 50 7.37 2.16 1.59
N VAL A 51 7.24 1.18 0.69
CA VAL A 51 8.04 -0.06 0.71
C VAL A 51 9.32 0.05 -0.11
N CYS A 52 9.26 0.59 -1.34
CA CYS A 52 10.42 0.67 -2.24
C CYS A 52 10.78 2.08 -2.68
N ASP A 53 10.15 3.08 -2.07
CA ASP A 53 10.31 4.50 -2.35
C ASP A 53 9.97 4.95 -3.78
N ALA A 54 9.62 4.03 -4.69
CA ALA A 54 9.33 4.36 -6.07
C ALA A 54 8.25 5.45 -6.19
N PRO A 55 8.49 6.50 -7.00
CA PRO A 55 7.48 7.51 -7.27
C PRO A 55 6.36 6.90 -8.12
N GLY A 56 5.20 7.53 -8.06
CA GLY A 56 4.15 7.23 -9.01
C GLY A 56 4.58 7.56 -10.45
N ARG A 57 4.32 6.67 -11.41
CA ARG A 57 4.36 6.97 -12.86
C ARG A 57 3.41 8.13 -13.24
N SER A 58 2.37 8.33 -12.43
CA SER A 58 1.45 9.47 -12.47
C SER A 58 0.88 9.71 -11.07
N LYS A 59 0.21 10.85 -10.85
CA LYS A 59 -0.50 11.18 -9.59
C LYS A 59 -1.45 10.07 -9.10
N ARG A 60 -1.88 9.15 -9.97
CA ARG A 60 -2.83 8.08 -9.67
C ARG A 60 -2.22 6.70 -9.51
N SER A 61 -0.92 6.57 -9.74
CA SER A 61 -0.25 5.26 -9.72
C SER A 61 0.18 4.81 -8.33
N ILE A 62 0.13 5.69 -7.33
CA ILE A 62 0.26 5.33 -5.92
C ILE A 62 -1.14 5.12 -5.33
N ILE A 63 -1.30 4.00 -4.64
CA ILE A 63 -2.54 3.51 -4.07
C ILE A 63 -2.48 3.69 -2.55
N VAL A 64 -3.58 4.18 -1.96
CA VAL A 64 -3.76 4.20 -0.51
C VAL A 64 -4.30 2.85 -0.07
N HIS A 65 -3.61 2.23 0.88
CA HIS A 65 -3.92 0.93 1.46
C HIS A 65 -4.39 1.11 2.90
N HIS A 66 -5.53 0.51 3.25
CA HIS A 66 -5.98 0.37 4.64
C HIS A 66 -5.27 -0.81 5.31
N ARG A 67 -4.56 -0.54 6.41
CA ARG A 67 -3.94 -1.58 7.25
C ARG A 67 -4.95 -2.35 8.10
N VAL A 68 -6.10 -1.72 8.36
CA VAL A 68 -7.26 -2.34 9.00
C VAL A 68 -8.46 -2.13 8.08
N PRO A 69 -9.08 -3.20 7.54
CA PRO A 69 -10.22 -3.09 6.65
C PRO A 69 -11.35 -2.24 7.25
N GLY A 70 -11.90 -1.32 6.45
CA GLY A 70 -13.01 -0.43 6.88
C GLY A 70 -12.63 0.72 7.80
N SER A 71 -11.36 0.82 8.24
CA SER A 71 -10.92 1.88 9.16
C SER A 71 -10.16 2.98 8.43
N SER A 72 -10.88 4.02 8.01
CA SER A 72 -10.29 5.23 7.40
C SER A 72 -9.76 6.19 8.48
N VAL A 73 -8.61 5.84 9.06
CA VAL A 73 -7.84 6.68 10.00
C VAL A 73 -6.47 6.92 9.40
N LEU A 74 -6.02 8.18 9.38
CA LEU A 74 -4.79 8.59 8.70
C LEU A 74 -3.57 7.69 9.05
N SER A 75 -3.38 7.36 10.34
CA SER A 75 -2.30 6.50 10.83
C SER A 75 -2.43 5.02 10.45
N LEU A 76 -3.62 4.57 10.06
CA LEU A 76 -3.92 3.21 9.60
C LEU A 76 -3.98 3.10 8.07
N MET A 77 -3.63 4.16 7.35
CA MET A 77 -3.55 4.17 5.90
C MET A 77 -2.12 4.42 5.42
N ILE A 78 -1.72 3.82 4.30
CA ILE A 78 -0.36 3.91 3.77
C ILE A 78 -0.31 3.87 2.25
N SER A 79 0.63 4.60 1.66
CA SER A 79 0.83 4.69 0.22
C SER A 79 1.73 3.56 -0.31
N LEU A 80 1.24 2.81 -1.29
CA LEU A 80 1.95 1.71 -1.94
C LEU A 80 1.90 1.86 -3.46
N CYS A 81 2.95 1.41 -4.16
CA CYS A 81 2.82 1.19 -5.60
C CYS A 81 1.95 -0.06 -5.88
N PRO A 82 1.43 -0.23 -7.11
CA PRO A 82 0.51 -1.33 -7.41
C PRO A 82 1.16 -2.71 -7.21
N GLY A 83 2.47 -2.82 -7.45
CA GLY A 83 3.21 -4.08 -7.26
C GLY A 83 3.28 -4.51 -5.79
N TRP A 84 3.61 -3.60 -4.87
CA TRP A 84 3.61 -3.93 -3.44
C TRP A 84 2.21 -4.07 -2.87
N HIS A 85 1.26 -3.24 -3.32
CA HIS A 85 -0.15 -3.38 -2.95
C HIS A 85 -0.68 -4.77 -3.32
N ALA A 86 -0.41 -5.24 -4.54
CA ALA A 86 -0.80 -6.57 -4.98
C ALA A 86 -0.10 -7.67 -4.17
N LYS A 87 1.18 -7.51 -3.82
CA LYS A 87 1.89 -8.47 -2.95
C LYS A 87 1.28 -8.55 -1.55
N VAL A 88 0.90 -7.43 -0.94
CA VAL A 88 0.23 -7.42 0.37
C VAL A 88 -1.08 -8.19 0.34
N HIS A 89 -1.86 -8.10 -0.74
CA HIS A 89 -3.20 -8.71 -0.83
C HIS A 89 -3.25 -10.12 -1.42
N ARG A 90 -2.35 -10.44 -2.35
CA ARG A 90 -2.47 -11.66 -3.20
C ARG A 90 -1.42 -12.72 -2.90
N THR A 91 -0.35 -12.38 -2.19
CA THR A 91 0.70 -13.35 -1.88
C THR A 91 0.26 -14.23 -0.72
N ARG A 92 0.11 -15.54 -0.94
CA ARG A 92 -0.31 -16.50 0.11
C ARG A 92 0.79 -16.84 1.11
N VAL A 93 2.05 -16.75 0.69
CA VAL A 93 3.24 -17.06 1.49
C VAL A 93 4.32 -16.07 1.09
N VAL A 94 4.88 -15.35 2.06
CA VAL A 94 6.00 -14.41 1.86
C VAL A 94 7.31 -15.02 2.32
N LEU A 95 8.41 -14.62 1.68
CA LEU A 95 9.75 -14.98 2.12
C LEU A 95 10.21 -14.03 3.22
N SER A 96 10.80 -14.55 4.28
CA SER A 96 11.30 -13.74 5.41
C SER A 96 12.38 -12.72 5.02
N ALA A 97 13.00 -12.88 3.86
CA ALA A 97 13.98 -11.94 3.30
C ALA A 97 13.35 -10.71 2.59
N MET A 98 12.02 -10.65 2.47
CA MET A 98 11.34 -9.51 1.86
C MET A 98 11.43 -8.25 2.75
N PRO A 99 11.22 -7.04 2.19
CA PRO A 99 11.32 -5.79 2.94
C PRO A 99 10.50 -5.80 4.24
N PRO A 100 11.06 -5.33 5.38
CA PRO A 100 10.39 -5.44 6.68
C PRO A 100 8.98 -4.82 6.73
N LEU A 101 8.79 -3.67 6.09
CA LEU A 101 7.48 -3.02 6.03
C LEU A 101 6.47 -3.86 5.24
N LEU A 102 6.88 -4.52 4.16
CA LEU A 102 6.00 -5.43 3.43
C LEU A 102 5.55 -6.58 4.33
N LEU A 103 6.48 -7.21 5.05
CA LEU A 103 6.16 -8.33 5.95
C LEU A 103 5.17 -7.89 7.02
N LYS A 104 5.35 -6.70 7.59
CA LYS A 104 4.41 -6.13 8.55
C LYS A 104 3.00 -5.98 7.98
N LEU A 105 2.87 -5.32 6.83
CA LEU A 105 1.58 -5.12 6.15
C LEU A 105 0.95 -6.45 5.75
N TRP A 106 1.76 -7.41 5.32
CA TRP A 106 1.28 -8.73 4.94
C TRP A 106 0.72 -9.51 6.13
N ARG A 107 1.38 -9.48 7.30
CA ARG A 107 0.88 -10.10 8.54
C ARG A 107 -0.44 -9.49 9.00
N GLU A 108 -0.57 -8.17 8.87
CA GLU A 108 -1.81 -7.44 9.17
C GLU A 108 -2.95 -7.91 8.27
N GLN A 109 -2.68 -8.15 6.98
CA GLN A 109 -3.65 -8.64 6.01
C GLN A 109 -3.93 -10.15 6.13
N HIS A 110 -2.97 -10.93 6.63
CA HIS A 110 -3.01 -12.39 6.69
C HIS A 110 -2.64 -12.90 8.11
N PRO A 111 -3.53 -12.76 9.10
CA PRO A 111 -3.23 -13.14 10.49
C PRO A 111 -2.96 -14.64 10.67
N ALA A 112 -3.51 -15.49 9.79
CA ALA A 112 -3.26 -16.93 9.76
C ALA A 112 -2.22 -17.34 8.69
N GLY A 113 -1.52 -16.38 8.08
CA GLY A 113 -0.54 -16.63 7.04
C GLY A 113 0.76 -17.22 7.58
N HIS A 114 1.45 -18.03 6.76
CA HIS A 114 2.76 -18.56 7.09
C HIS A 114 3.87 -17.87 6.28
N GLU A 115 4.96 -17.52 6.96
CA GLU A 115 6.18 -17.03 6.33
C GLU A 115 7.14 -18.19 6.05
N GLN A 116 7.69 -18.22 4.85
CA GLN A 116 8.72 -19.18 4.49
C GLN A 116 10.10 -18.58 4.78
N ARG A 117 10.90 -19.30 5.55
CA ARG A 117 12.30 -18.97 5.80
C ARG A 117 13.17 -19.50 4.66
N THR A 118 14.13 -18.70 4.23
CA THR A 118 15.18 -19.18 3.34
C THR A 118 16.07 -20.16 4.12
N LEU A 119 16.19 -21.39 3.63
CA LEU A 119 17.19 -22.33 4.12
C LEU A 119 18.51 -22.03 3.40
N ASP A 120 19.55 -21.74 4.17
CA ASP A 120 20.91 -21.64 3.63
C ASP A 120 21.58 -23.01 3.75
N PHE A 121 21.63 -23.74 2.63
CA PHE A 121 22.27 -25.06 2.54
C PHE A 121 23.80 -25.00 2.58
N ARG A 122 24.42 -23.80 2.66
CA ARG A 122 25.88 -23.63 2.78
C ARG A 122 26.39 -23.76 4.23
N ARG A 123 25.49 -23.89 5.21
CA ARG A 123 25.87 -24.38 6.54
C ARG A 123 25.88 -25.90 6.49
N GLU A 124 27.04 -26.47 6.20
CA GLU A 124 27.33 -27.85 6.58
C GLU A 124 27.15 -27.95 8.10
N ASP A 125 26.25 -28.84 8.52
CA ASP A 125 26.15 -29.28 9.90
C ASP A 125 27.54 -29.76 10.35
N THR A 126 28.23 -28.96 11.14
CA THR A 126 29.35 -29.44 11.95
C THR A 126 28.80 -30.26 13.11
N ARG A 127 28.04 -31.31 12.80
CA ARG A 127 27.88 -32.45 13.70
C ARG A 127 29.01 -33.40 13.39
N THR A 128 30.18 -33.07 13.93
CA THR A 128 31.24 -34.06 14.15
C THR A 128 30.66 -35.10 15.10
N GLN A 129 30.03 -36.14 14.55
CA GLN A 129 29.78 -37.39 15.26
C GLN A 129 31.14 -38.06 15.45
N THR A 130 31.81 -37.76 16.55
CA THR A 130 32.84 -38.65 17.08
C THR A 130 32.11 -39.75 17.84
N MET A 131 31.69 -40.80 17.13
CA MET A 131 31.38 -42.07 17.79
C MET A 131 32.68 -42.86 17.94
N PRO A 132 33.11 -43.21 19.16
CA PRO A 132 34.25 -44.10 19.34
C PRO A 132 33.84 -45.51 18.90
N MET A 133 34.55 -46.05 17.91
CA MET A 133 34.53 -47.48 17.63
C MET A 133 35.38 -48.16 18.72
N PHE A 134 34.76 -49.11 19.42
CA PHE A 134 35.48 -50.11 20.21
C PHE A 134 36.32 -51.00 19.31
#